data_AF-A0A957RBT0-F1
#
_entry.id   AF-A0A957RBT0-F1
#
_cell.length_a   1.000
_cell.length_b   1.000
_cell.length_c   1.000
_cell.angle_alpha   90.00
_cell.angle_beta   90.00
_cell.angle_gamma   90.00
#
_symmetry.space_group_name_H-M   'P 1'
#
loop_
_entity.id
_entity.type
_entity.pdbx_description
1 polymer ?
#
loop_
_entity_poly.entity_id
_entity_poly.type
_entity_poly.pdbx_seq_one_letter_code
_entity_poly.pdbx_strand_id
1 'polypeptide(L)' 'PGMVPNLAKLPPGCRFNPRCGEVMPVCLRRDPGLTAAGTGSGPGHTARCWLHSPNGGTA' A
#
# COMPACT_ATOMS: atom_id res chain seq x y z
N PRO A 1 13.12 10.95 -8.22
CA PRO A 1 12.97 12.23 -7.47
C PRO A 1 11.57 12.33 -6.82
N GLY A 2 11.48 12.18 -5.50
CA GLY A 2 10.22 12.28 -4.76
C GLY A 2 10.31 13.36 -3.69
N MET A 3 9.48 14.38 -3.79
CA MET A 3 9.35 15.41 -2.75
C MET A 3 8.46 14.86 -1.63
N VAL A 4 8.80 15.12 -0.36
CA VAL A 4 7.96 14.71 0.76
C VAL A 4 6.62 15.46 0.67
N PRO A 5 5.48 14.75 0.56
CA PRO A 5 4.18 15.40 0.44
C PRO A 5 3.83 16.13 1.74
N ASN A 6 3.08 17.23 1.61
CA ASN A 6 2.57 17.96 2.77
C ASN A 6 1.63 17.05 3.58
N LEU A 7 1.99 16.78 4.84
CA LEU A 7 1.23 15.90 5.75
C LEU A 7 -0.20 16.39 6.03
N ALA A 8 -0.47 17.70 5.91
CA ALA A 8 -1.81 18.26 6.05
C ALA A 8 -2.70 18.01 4.81
N LYS A 9 -2.10 17.62 3.68
CA LYS A 9 -2.78 17.40 2.39
C LYS A 9 -2.54 15.97 1.89
N LEU A 10 -2.73 14.99 2.75
CA LEU A 10 -2.66 13.59 2.36
C LEU A 10 -3.82 13.27 1.40
N PRO A 11 -3.56 12.49 0.33
CA PRO A 11 -4.60 12.08 -0.60
C PRO A 11 -5.58 11.12 0.11
N PRO A 12 -6.84 11.07 -0.33
CA PRO A 12 -7.80 10.10 0.17
C PRO A 12 -7.34 8.66 -0.16
N GLY A 13 -7.69 7.71 0.70
CA GLY A 13 -7.27 6.32 0.56
C GLY A 13 -5.79 6.12 0.86
N CYS A 14 -5.14 5.21 0.14
CA CYS A 14 -3.73 4.87 0.34
C CYS A 14 -2.84 6.11 0.18
N ARG A 15 -2.11 6.51 1.23
CA ARG A 15 -1.20 7.68 1.21
C ARG A 15 -0.12 7.64 0.12
N PHE A 16 0.16 6.45 -0.42
CA PHE A 16 1.16 6.25 -1.47
C PHE A 16 0.57 6.29 -2.88
N ASN A 17 -0.77 6.38 -3.04
CA ASN A 17 -1.42 6.37 -4.35
C ASN A 17 -0.87 7.38 -5.39
N PRO A 18 -0.46 8.63 -5.05
CA PRO A 18 0.00 9.57 -6.06
C PRO A 18 1.42 9.27 -6.56
N ARG A 19 2.12 8.31 -5.94
CA ARG A 19 3.52 7.95 -6.26
C ARG A 19 3.75 6.45 -6.42
N CYS A 20 2.69 5.64 -6.36
CA CYS A 20 2.77 4.19 -6.46
C CYS A 20 2.59 3.78 -7.93
N GLY A 21 3.54 3.01 -8.48
CA GLY A 21 3.43 2.45 -9.83
C GLY A 21 2.31 1.40 -9.97
N GLU A 22 2.01 0.68 -8.89
CA GLU A 22 0.99 -0.37 -8.81
C GLU A 22 -0.36 0.16 -8.27
N VAL A 23 -0.67 1.44 -8.50
CA VAL A 23 -1.89 2.05 -7.97
C VAL A 23 -3.14 1.44 -8.61
N MET A 24 -4.09 1.01 -7.77
CA MET A 24 -5.37 0.44 -8.20
C MET A 24 -6.54 1.37 -7.84
N PRO A 25 -7.73 1.23 -8.46
CA PRO A 25 -8.91 2.04 -8.12
C PRO A 25 -9.34 1.97 -6.64
N VAL A 26 -9.01 0.88 -5.94
CA VAL A 26 -9.24 0.76 -4.50
C VAL A 26 -8.29 1.65 -3.68
N CYS A 27 -7.06 1.87 -4.15
CA CYS A 27 -6.05 2.69 -3.48
C CYS A 27 -6.44 4.17 -3.42
N LEU A 28 -7.24 4.67 -4.36
CA LEU A 28 -7.71 6.06 -4.41
C LEU A 28 -8.92 6.31 -3.49
N ARG A 29 -9.60 5.24 -3.04
CA ARG A 29 -10.87 5.32 -2.31
C ARG A 29 -10.78 4.82 -0.87
N ARG A 30 -9.91 3.86 -0.58
CA ARG A 30 -9.83 3.21 0.74
C ARG A 30 -8.39 3.02 1.19
N ASP A 31 -8.16 3.26 2.48
CA ASP A 31 -6.90 2.95 3.12
C ASP A 31 -6.73 1.43 3.28
N PRO A 32 -5.56 0.88 2.90
CA PRO A 32 -5.27 -0.53 3.14
C PRO A 32 -5.13 -0.84 4.64
N GLY A 33 -5.66 -2.01 5.02
CA GLY A 33 -5.43 -2.62 6.32
C GLY A 33 -4.00 -3.10 6.49
N LEU A 34 -3.57 -3.34 7.72
CA LEU A 34 -2.29 -3.98 8.01
C LEU A 34 -2.39 -5.47 7.65
N THR A 35 -1.52 -5.92 6.75
CA THR A 35 -1.47 -7.28 6.22
C THR A 35 -0.04 -7.81 6.27
N ALA A 36 0.13 -9.12 6.41
CA ALA A 36 1.45 -9.74 6.30
C ALA A 36 1.95 -9.57 4.85
N ALA A 37 3.12 -8.98 4.70
CA ALA A 37 3.82 -8.87 3.44
C ALA A 37 5.13 -9.67 3.56
N GLY A 38 5.47 -10.41 2.51
CA GLY A 38 6.67 -11.25 2.47
C GLY A 38 6.35 -12.72 2.26
N THR A 39 6.87 -13.27 1.16
CA THR A 39 6.80 -14.69 0.76
C THR A 39 8.16 -15.38 0.85
N GLY A 40 9.15 -14.78 1.52
CA GLY A 40 10.51 -15.31 1.66
C GLY A 40 10.81 -15.82 3.06
N SER A 41 11.80 -16.72 3.19
CA SER A 41 12.25 -17.42 4.41
C SER A 41 12.83 -16.54 5.54
N GLY A 42 12.46 -15.26 5.61
CA GLY A 42 12.82 -14.32 6.67
C GLY A 42 11.64 -14.00 7.60
N PRO A 43 11.87 -13.23 8.68
CA PRO A 43 10.79 -12.81 9.57
C PRO A 43 9.73 -12.04 8.76
N GLY A 44 8.48 -12.50 8.85
CA GLY A 44 7.36 -11.89 8.14
C GLY A 44 7.25 -10.41 8.49
N HIS A 45 7.16 -9.54 7.48
CA HIS A 45 6.89 -8.13 7.69
C HIS A 45 5.40 -7.87 7.53
N THR A 46 4.95 -6.71 7.99
CA THR A 46 3.57 -6.27 7.74
C THR A 46 3.60 -5.01 6.89
N ALA A 47 2.72 -4.94 5.90
CA ALA A 47 2.54 -3.78 5.05
C ALA A 47 1.07 -3.33 5.07
N ARG A 48 0.83 -2.05 4.76
CA ARG A 48 -0.49 -1.53 4.44
C ARG A 48 -0.57 -1.35 2.93
N CYS A 49 -0.69 -2.47 2.21
CA CYS A 49 -0.74 -2.50 0.76
C CYS A 49 -1.87 -3.40 0.27
N TRP A 50 -2.65 -2.93 -0.70
CA TRP A 50 -3.69 -3.74 -1.34
C TRP A 50 -3.11 -4.89 -2.19
N LEU A 51 -1.87 -4.74 -2.69
CA LEU A 51 -1.14 -5.75 -3.47
C LEU A 51 -0.72 -6.98 -2.65
N HIS A 52 -0.67 -6.86 -1.32
CA HIS A 52 -0.31 -7.95 -0.40
C HIS A 52 -1.42 -8.22 0.62
N SER A 53 -2.62 -7.69 0.37
CA SER A 53 -3.78 -8.04 1.19
C SER A 53 -4.09 -9.52 0.94
N PRO A 54 -4.66 -10.29 1.89
CA PRO A 54 -5.02 -11.69 1.66
C PRO A 54 -5.92 -11.93 0.43
N ASN A 55 -6.55 -10.88 -0.12
CA ASN A 55 -7.32 -10.93 -1.39
C ASN A 55 -6.54 -10.49 -2.64
N GLY A 56 -5.31 -10.00 -2.47
CA GLY A 56 -4.42 -9.55 -3.53
C GLY A 56 -3.09 -10.28 -3.39
N GLY A 57 -2.91 -11.34 -4.19
CA GLY A 57 -1.59 -11.86 -4.51
C GLY A 57 -1.05 -13.00 -3.64
N THR A 58 -1.72 -14.16 -3.67
CA THR A 58 -1.04 -15.48 -3.72
C THR A 58 -1.99 -16.51 -4.35
N ALA A 59 -1.75 -16.82 -5.62
CA ALA A 59 -1.78 -18.20 -6.09
C ALA A 59 -0.33 -18.67 -6.17
#